data_AF-A0A564UPF5-F1
#
_entry.id   AF-A0A564UPF5-F1
#
_cell.length_a   1.000
_cell.length_b   1.000
_cell.length_c   1.000
_cell.angle_alpha   90.00
_cell.angle_beta   90.00
_cell.angle_gamma   90.00
#
_symmetry.space_group_name_H-M   'P 1'
#
loop_
_entity.id
_entity.type
_entity.pdbx_description
1 polymer ?
#
loop_
_entity_poly.entity_id
_entity_poly.type
_entity_poly.pdbx_seq_one_letter_code
_entity_poly.pdbx_strand_id
1 'polypeptide(L)'
;MNTGCLILAGGKSRRMGYRKSSLRLNGTTFLDKLIFELRDFPEILVSVDDAARHPEIPYSMIDDRYSDCGPMSGLYSALSVCESDALLVLPCDVPLFSGTLAHHLQEVMKHSDTDALICVTADDRIHPLCGIYRKSCTPVLKRCLDNGNLRIMDALNNLKVHFYHVEEDSWQLQNINTPEEYQKLTAKSCLAISGFKNSGKTTLMERLIPELIHRGLKVATVKHDGHSFEPDSPGTDSYRFWQAGVSASIVYDNDKYLVVKREPLQESAIAELVGDADLVLLEGFKWSDYPKLILLTGSDEQNNSLLASASNCISYITADFSTEQLIQDTPVYCRDNIEAIADCILQHYHNGDLKHL
;
A
#
# COMPACT_ATOMS: atom_id res chain seq x y z
N MET A 1 -13.43 -28.22 -11.69
CA MET A 1 -14.40 -27.26 -11.16
C MET A 1 -14.07 -25.91 -11.75
N ASN A 2 -15.03 -25.29 -12.41
CA ASN A 2 -14.90 -23.91 -12.90
C ASN A 2 -15.15 -22.95 -11.72
N THR A 3 -14.28 -21.97 -11.53
CA THR A 3 -14.43 -20.98 -10.44
C THR A 3 -14.39 -19.59 -11.03
N GLY A 4 -15.41 -18.81 -10.77
CA GLY A 4 -15.44 -17.38 -11.05
C GLY A 4 -15.08 -16.59 -9.79
N CYS A 5 -15.07 -15.27 -9.90
CA CYS A 5 -14.81 -14.36 -8.80
C CYS A 5 -16.03 -13.45 -8.57
N LEU A 6 -16.22 -13.08 -7.31
CA LEU A 6 -17.22 -12.12 -6.87
C LEU A 6 -16.54 -11.09 -5.98
N ILE A 7 -16.57 -9.83 -6.42
CA ILE A 7 -16.14 -8.70 -5.62
C ILE A 7 -17.38 -7.99 -5.07
N LEU A 8 -17.52 -7.95 -3.75
CA LEU A 8 -18.61 -7.23 -3.08
C LEU A 8 -18.21 -5.77 -2.89
N ALA A 9 -18.72 -4.90 -3.76
CA ALA A 9 -18.47 -3.45 -3.77
C ALA A 9 -19.63 -2.62 -3.18
N GLY A 10 -20.73 -3.27 -2.76
CA GLY A 10 -21.88 -2.62 -2.13
C GLY A 10 -21.68 -2.29 -0.64
N GLY A 11 -22.38 -1.26 -0.16
CA GLY A 11 -22.50 -0.96 1.28
C GLY A 11 -22.47 0.53 1.63
N LYS A 12 -23.16 0.88 2.73
CA LYS A 12 -23.17 2.25 3.26
C LYS A 12 -21.83 2.50 3.95
N SER A 13 -20.89 3.16 3.27
CA SER A 13 -19.54 3.55 3.75
C SER A 13 -19.56 4.57 4.90
N ARG A 14 -20.33 4.30 5.96
CA ARG A 14 -20.67 5.25 7.03
C ARG A 14 -19.49 5.61 7.94
N ARG A 15 -18.51 4.71 8.09
CA ARG A 15 -17.36 4.90 8.99
C ARG A 15 -16.20 5.69 8.36
N MET A 16 -16.06 5.64 7.04
CA MET A 16 -14.97 6.33 6.31
C MET A 16 -15.29 7.79 6.00
N GLY A 17 -16.55 8.22 6.02
CA GLY A 17 -16.95 9.58 5.63
C GLY A 17 -16.93 9.86 4.13
N TYR A 18 -16.25 9.03 3.33
CA TYR A 18 -16.21 9.02 1.87
C TYR A 18 -16.55 7.62 1.30
N ARG A 19 -16.84 7.54 0.00
CA ARG A 19 -17.14 6.26 -0.67
C ARG A 19 -15.88 5.40 -0.75
N LYS A 20 -15.94 4.15 -0.26
CA LYS A 20 -14.81 3.20 -0.37
C LYS A 20 -14.39 2.91 -1.82
N SER A 21 -15.34 2.96 -2.76
CA SER A 21 -15.09 2.76 -4.20
C SER A 21 -14.09 3.75 -4.80
N SER A 22 -13.89 4.93 -4.19
CA SER A 22 -12.93 5.93 -4.67
C SER A 22 -11.55 5.82 -4.03
N LEU A 23 -11.33 4.91 -3.07
CA LEU A 23 -10.03 4.74 -2.42
C LEU A 23 -9.03 4.16 -3.39
N ARG A 24 -7.81 4.71 -3.36
CA ARG A 24 -6.74 4.34 -4.29
C ARG A 24 -5.51 3.84 -3.55
N LEU A 25 -4.94 2.74 -4.02
CA LEU A 25 -3.61 2.29 -3.65
C LEU A 25 -2.68 2.51 -4.84
N ASN A 26 -1.61 3.28 -4.65
CA ASN A 26 -0.64 3.62 -5.70
C ASN A 26 -1.32 4.16 -6.99
N GLY A 27 -2.32 5.02 -6.85
CA GLY A 27 -3.04 5.64 -7.98
C GLY A 27 -4.16 4.78 -8.61
N THR A 28 -4.29 3.50 -8.28
CA THR A 28 -5.34 2.59 -8.77
C THR A 28 -6.43 2.36 -7.73
N THR A 29 -7.70 2.21 -8.11
CA THR A 29 -8.75 1.93 -7.10
C THR A 29 -8.58 0.53 -6.52
N PHE A 30 -9.10 0.29 -5.31
CA PHE A 30 -9.08 -1.06 -4.71
C PHE A 30 -9.79 -2.09 -5.60
N LEU A 31 -10.90 -1.68 -6.24
CA LEU A 31 -11.64 -2.51 -7.18
C LEU A 31 -10.80 -2.85 -8.41
N ASP A 32 -10.16 -1.87 -9.04
CA ASP A 32 -9.31 -2.09 -10.22
C ASP A 32 -8.15 -3.05 -9.88
N LYS A 33 -7.56 -2.89 -8.69
CA LYS A 33 -6.48 -3.77 -8.23
C LYS A 33 -6.95 -5.20 -8.07
N LEU A 34 -8.09 -5.43 -7.41
CA LEU A 34 -8.65 -6.78 -7.26
C LEU A 34 -9.00 -7.40 -8.62
N ILE A 35 -9.59 -6.63 -9.53
CA ILE A 35 -9.90 -7.12 -10.88
C ILE A 35 -8.63 -7.48 -11.65
N PHE A 36 -7.56 -6.68 -11.51
CA PHE A 36 -6.27 -7.01 -12.09
C PHE A 36 -5.70 -8.31 -11.52
N GLU A 37 -5.72 -8.50 -10.20
CA GLU A 37 -5.23 -9.73 -9.55
C GLU A 37 -6.03 -10.98 -9.95
N LEU A 38 -7.33 -10.82 -10.25
CA LEU A 38 -8.23 -11.92 -10.57
C LEU A 38 -8.44 -12.13 -12.08
N ARG A 39 -7.73 -11.38 -12.94
CA ARG A 39 -7.95 -11.34 -14.40
C ARG A 39 -7.84 -12.69 -15.12
N ASP A 40 -7.15 -13.65 -14.51
CA ASP A 40 -6.95 -14.99 -15.07
C ASP A 40 -8.13 -15.94 -14.76
N PHE A 41 -9.10 -15.52 -13.95
CA PHE A 41 -10.35 -16.24 -13.72
C PHE A 41 -11.34 -16.00 -14.87
N PRO A 42 -12.10 -17.03 -15.30
CA PRO A 42 -12.96 -16.96 -16.49
C PRO A 42 -14.18 -16.05 -16.34
N GLU A 43 -14.55 -15.71 -15.10
CA GLU A 43 -15.72 -14.91 -14.78
C GLU A 43 -15.39 -14.03 -13.57
N ILE A 44 -15.65 -12.72 -13.67
CA ILE A 44 -15.50 -11.78 -12.56
C ILE A 44 -16.79 -10.97 -12.47
N LEU A 45 -17.45 -11.06 -11.31
CA LEU A 45 -18.70 -10.40 -11.01
C LEU A 45 -18.47 -9.32 -9.96
N VAL A 46 -19.09 -8.15 -10.13
CA VAL A 46 -19.04 -7.06 -9.15
C VAL A 46 -20.45 -6.84 -8.59
N SER A 47 -20.66 -7.08 -7.30
CA SER A 47 -21.97 -6.87 -6.64
C SER A 47 -22.04 -5.50 -5.99
N VAL A 48 -23.12 -4.78 -6.21
CA VAL A 48 -23.40 -3.47 -5.61
C VAL A 48 -24.83 -3.41 -5.07
N ASP A 49 -25.10 -2.44 -4.18
CA ASP A 49 -26.45 -2.26 -3.63
C ASP A 49 -27.46 -1.75 -4.67
N ASP A 50 -26.99 -0.92 -5.61
CA ASP A 50 -27.77 -0.33 -6.71
C ASP A 50 -26.80 0.23 -7.75
N ALA A 51 -26.70 -0.40 -8.92
CA ALA A 51 -25.79 -0.04 -9.99
C ALA A 51 -25.94 1.42 -10.46
N ALA A 52 -27.16 1.98 -10.38
CA ALA A 52 -27.39 3.38 -10.73
C ALA A 52 -26.70 4.36 -9.76
N ARG A 53 -26.33 3.91 -8.55
CA ARG A 53 -25.60 4.71 -7.57
C ARG A 53 -24.09 4.69 -7.76
N HIS A 54 -23.57 3.78 -8.59
CA HIS A 54 -22.14 3.58 -8.82
C HIS A 54 -21.75 3.76 -10.29
N PRO A 55 -22.08 4.90 -10.93
CA PRO A 55 -21.72 5.17 -12.33
C PRO A 55 -20.19 5.22 -12.55
N GLU A 56 -19.41 5.36 -11.49
CA GLU A 56 -17.95 5.35 -11.53
C GLU A 56 -17.33 3.98 -11.78
N ILE A 57 -18.08 2.88 -11.58
CA ILE A 57 -17.56 1.51 -11.76
C ILE A 57 -17.67 1.12 -13.24
N PRO A 58 -16.54 0.92 -13.96
CA PRO A 58 -16.55 0.65 -15.39
C PRO A 58 -16.80 -0.82 -15.75
N TYR A 59 -17.21 -1.63 -14.77
CA TYR A 59 -17.37 -3.08 -14.89
C TYR A 59 -18.84 -3.48 -14.84
N SER A 60 -19.17 -4.64 -15.43
CA SER A 60 -20.53 -5.20 -15.33
C SER A 60 -20.89 -5.46 -13.87
N MET A 61 -21.94 -4.78 -13.42
CA MET A 61 -22.43 -4.87 -12.05
C MET A 61 -23.65 -5.79 -11.95
N ILE A 62 -23.78 -6.46 -10.82
CA ILE A 62 -24.98 -7.18 -10.42
C ILE A 62 -25.59 -6.45 -9.23
N ASP A 63 -26.87 -6.12 -9.35
CA ASP A 63 -27.67 -5.60 -8.25
C ASP A 63 -27.99 -6.71 -7.25
N ASP A 64 -27.94 -6.35 -5.97
CA ASP A 64 -28.46 -7.19 -4.89
C ASP A 64 -29.96 -7.48 -5.10
N ARG A 65 -30.33 -8.76 -5.23
CA ARG A 65 -31.75 -9.18 -5.36
C ARG A 65 -32.57 -8.85 -4.11
N TYR A 66 -31.93 -8.77 -2.95
CA TYR A 66 -32.54 -8.35 -1.69
C TYR A 66 -31.90 -7.05 -1.23
N SER A 67 -32.67 -5.97 -1.27
CA SER A 67 -32.18 -4.64 -0.89
C SER A 67 -31.88 -4.55 0.61
N ASP A 68 -30.78 -3.89 0.99
CA ASP A 68 -30.37 -3.65 2.38
C ASP A 68 -30.12 -4.92 3.23
N CYS A 69 -29.91 -6.08 2.60
CA CYS A 69 -29.67 -7.37 3.29
C CYS A 69 -28.18 -7.72 3.49
N GLY A 70 -27.27 -6.78 3.23
CA GLY A 70 -25.83 -6.93 3.46
C GLY A 70 -25.13 -7.93 2.52
N PRO A 71 -23.87 -8.30 2.81
CA PRO A 71 -23.01 -9.08 1.91
C PRO A 71 -23.57 -10.46 1.50
N MET A 72 -24.44 -11.05 2.32
CA MET A 72 -25.12 -12.32 2.01
C MET A 72 -26.05 -12.19 0.80
N SER A 73 -26.68 -11.01 0.62
CA SER A 73 -27.54 -10.73 -0.53
C SER A 73 -26.74 -10.75 -1.84
N GLY A 74 -25.59 -10.06 -1.87
CA GLY A 74 -24.71 -10.05 -3.03
C GLY A 74 -24.15 -11.44 -3.35
N LEU A 75 -23.73 -12.19 -2.32
CA LEU A 75 -23.28 -13.58 -2.49
C LEU A 75 -24.38 -14.47 -3.10
N TYR A 76 -25.59 -14.42 -2.55
CA TYR A 76 -26.72 -15.20 -3.08
C TYR A 76 -27.08 -14.78 -4.52
N SER A 77 -27.10 -13.48 -4.78
CA SER A 77 -27.45 -12.92 -6.09
C SER A 77 -26.46 -13.37 -7.17
N ALA A 78 -25.16 -13.26 -6.88
CA ALA A 78 -24.09 -13.68 -7.77
C ALA A 78 -24.08 -15.20 -8.00
N LEU A 79 -24.17 -16.03 -6.95
CA LEU A 79 -24.25 -17.49 -7.11
C LEU A 79 -25.49 -17.94 -7.90
N SER A 80 -26.56 -17.14 -7.91
CA SER A 80 -27.79 -17.43 -8.64
C SER A 80 -27.73 -17.06 -10.13
N VAL A 81 -26.72 -16.33 -10.58
CA VAL A 81 -26.56 -15.91 -11.99
C VAL A 81 -25.23 -16.33 -12.61
N CYS A 82 -24.21 -16.63 -11.80
CA CYS A 82 -22.89 -16.95 -12.31
C CYS A 82 -22.93 -18.21 -13.20
N GLU A 83 -22.04 -18.26 -14.17
CA GLU A 83 -21.87 -19.43 -15.05
C GLU A 83 -21.00 -20.49 -14.36
N SER A 84 -20.06 -20.07 -13.51
CA SER A 84 -19.10 -20.93 -12.80
C SER A 84 -19.76 -21.88 -11.77
N ASP A 85 -19.08 -22.96 -11.40
CA ASP A 85 -19.57 -23.93 -10.40
C ASP A 85 -19.48 -23.36 -8.97
N ALA A 86 -18.52 -22.47 -8.75
CA ALA A 86 -18.22 -21.81 -7.50
C ALA A 86 -17.73 -20.38 -7.75
N LEU A 87 -17.81 -19.54 -6.73
CA LEU A 87 -17.27 -18.18 -6.75
C LEU A 87 -16.25 -18.01 -5.61
N LEU A 88 -15.06 -17.51 -5.93
CA LEU A 88 -14.18 -16.86 -4.96
C LEU A 88 -14.78 -15.50 -4.61
N VAL A 89 -15.15 -15.33 -3.36
CA VAL A 89 -15.76 -14.12 -2.83
C VAL A 89 -14.67 -13.29 -2.15
N LEU A 90 -14.67 -11.99 -2.44
CA LEU A 90 -13.82 -10.98 -1.80
C LEU A 90 -14.64 -9.71 -1.55
N PRO A 91 -14.49 -9.03 -0.40
CA PRO A 91 -15.00 -7.67 -0.27
C PRO A 91 -14.07 -6.69 -1.01
N CYS A 92 -14.58 -5.55 -1.47
CA CYS A 92 -13.76 -4.56 -2.17
C CYS A 92 -12.68 -3.88 -1.30
N ASP A 93 -12.73 -4.07 0.02
CA ASP A 93 -11.84 -3.44 0.99
C ASP A 93 -10.68 -4.33 1.48
N VAL A 94 -10.37 -5.42 0.77
CA VAL A 94 -9.13 -6.21 0.95
C VAL A 94 -8.15 -5.99 -0.21
N PRO A 95 -7.62 -4.77 -0.42
CA PRO A 95 -6.82 -4.43 -1.59
C PRO A 95 -5.47 -5.14 -1.66
N LEU A 96 -5.07 -5.91 -0.65
CA LEU A 96 -3.81 -6.65 -0.61
C LEU A 96 -3.98 -8.13 -1.02
N PHE A 97 -5.20 -8.58 -1.29
CA PHE A 97 -5.46 -9.94 -1.73
C PHE A 97 -4.80 -10.20 -3.10
N SER A 98 -4.06 -11.30 -3.23
CA SER A 98 -3.30 -11.63 -4.45
C SER A 98 -3.97 -12.70 -5.32
N GLY A 99 -3.70 -12.66 -6.62
CA GLY A 99 -4.07 -13.73 -7.56
C GLY A 99 -3.39 -15.07 -7.22
N THR A 100 -2.18 -15.04 -6.66
CA THR A 100 -1.47 -16.24 -6.19
C THR A 100 -2.27 -16.98 -5.11
N LEU A 101 -2.74 -16.25 -4.09
CA LEU A 101 -3.61 -16.83 -3.06
C LEU A 101 -4.94 -17.31 -3.65
N ALA A 102 -5.54 -16.55 -4.58
CA ALA A 102 -6.76 -16.94 -5.28
C ALA A 102 -6.62 -18.32 -5.97
N HIS A 103 -5.55 -18.52 -6.73
CA HIS A 103 -5.29 -19.79 -7.42
C HIS A 103 -5.01 -20.94 -6.45
N HIS A 104 -4.30 -20.66 -5.35
CA HIS A 104 -4.08 -21.67 -4.31
C HIS A 104 -5.40 -22.14 -3.68
N LEU A 105 -6.27 -21.20 -3.28
CA LEU A 105 -7.60 -21.54 -2.75
C LEU A 105 -8.44 -22.32 -3.77
N GLN A 106 -8.40 -21.95 -5.05
CA GLN A 106 -9.08 -22.69 -6.11
C GLN A 106 -8.59 -24.15 -6.17
N GLU A 107 -7.28 -24.36 -6.09
CA GLU A 107 -6.69 -25.69 -6.15
C GLU A 107 -7.09 -26.55 -4.93
N VAL A 108 -7.03 -25.99 -3.73
CA VAL A 108 -7.52 -26.65 -2.51
C VAL A 108 -9.00 -27.03 -2.64
N MET A 109 -9.83 -26.11 -3.15
CA MET A 109 -11.26 -26.33 -3.30
C MET A 109 -11.59 -27.39 -4.37
N LYS A 110 -10.81 -27.52 -5.44
CA LYS A 110 -11.01 -28.56 -6.47
C LYS A 110 -10.92 -29.98 -5.89
N HIS A 111 -10.06 -30.20 -4.90
CA HIS A 111 -9.83 -31.51 -4.27
C HIS A 111 -10.66 -31.73 -3.00
N SER A 112 -11.59 -30.83 -2.70
CA SER A 112 -12.41 -30.88 -1.49
C SER A 112 -13.88 -31.19 -1.81
N ASP A 113 -14.59 -31.85 -0.90
CA ASP A 113 -16.04 -32.12 -1.01
C ASP A 113 -16.90 -31.14 -0.19
N THR A 114 -16.32 -30.02 0.26
CA THR A 114 -17.00 -29.00 1.08
C THR A 114 -17.88 -28.03 0.29
N ASP A 115 -18.91 -27.48 0.89
CA ASP A 115 -19.73 -26.44 0.25
C ASP A 115 -18.96 -25.12 0.10
N ALA A 116 -18.12 -24.81 1.09
CA ALA A 116 -17.28 -23.62 1.11
C ALA A 116 -15.86 -23.90 1.61
N LEU A 117 -14.92 -23.07 1.15
CA LEU A 117 -13.55 -22.95 1.64
C LEU A 117 -13.37 -21.52 2.16
N ILE A 118 -13.09 -21.34 3.45
CA ILE A 118 -13.06 -20.02 4.11
C ILE A 118 -11.68 -19.76 4.67
N CYS A 119 -11.10 -18.60 4.37
CA CYS A 119 -9.82 -18.21 4.93
C CYS A 119 -9.93 -17.90 6.42
N VAL A 120 -8.91 -18.33 7.16
CA VAL A 120 -8.69 -18.05 8.57
C VAL A 120 -7.28 -17.49 8.72
N THR A 121 -7.11 -16.39 9.43
CA THR A 121 -5.79 -15.81 9.72
C THR A 121 -5.07 -16.58 10.83
N ALA A 122 -3.78 -16.30 11.01
CA ALA A 122 -2.94 -16.94 12.03
C ALA A 122 -3.44 -16.74 13.49
N ASP A 123 -4.25 -15.70 13.75
CA ASP A 123 -4.91 -15.44 15.03
C ASP A 123 -6.32 -16.07 15.15
N ASP A 124 -6.60 -17.08 14.34
CA ASP A 124 -7.87 -17.83 14.29
C ASP A 124 -9.11 -16.99 13.91
N ARG A 125 -8.92 -15.80 13.34
CA ARG A 125 -10.03 -14.99 12.86
C ARG A 125 -10.53 -15.52 11.52
N ILE A 126 -11.84 -15.77 11.45
CA ILE A 126 -12.53 -16.26 10.26
C ILE A 126 -12.90 -15.08 9.34
N HIS A 127 -12.54 -15.18 8.05
CA HIS A 127 -12.87 -14.20 7.02
C HIS A 127 -13.91 -14.78 6.06
N PRO A 128 -15.23 -14.75 6.39
CA PRO A 128 -16.27 -15.38 5.58
C PRO A 128 -16.40 -14.77 4.18
N LEU A 129 -15.95 -13.53 3.99
CA LEU A 129 -15.96 -12.87 2.70
C LEU A 129 -14.65 -13.05 1.93
N CYS A 130 -13.69 -13.81 2.45
CA CYS A 130 -12.48 -14.21 1.73
C CYS A 130 -12.49 -15.73 1.63
N GLY A 131 -13.09 -16.27 0.57
CA GLY A 131 -13.29 -17.71 0.45
C GLY A 131 -14.08 -18.12 -0.78
N ILE A 132 -14.10 -19.42 -1.06
CA ILE A 132 -14.79 -19.99 -2.23
C ILE A 132 -16.10 -20.63 -1.78
N TYR A 133 -17.20 -20.26 -2.44
CA TYR A 133 -18.53 -20.81 -2.21
C TYR A 133 -19.04 -21.53 -3.45
N ARG A 134 -19.52 -22.78 -3.31
CA ARG A 134 -20.19 -23.51 -4.40
C ARG A 134 -21.61 -23.00 -4.61
N LYS A 135 -22.14 -23.20 -5.81
CA LYS A 135 -23.58 -23.02 -6.10
C LYS A 135 -24.49 -23.82 -5.15
N SER A 136 -24.01 -24.95 -4.61
CA SER A 136 -24.73 -25.74 -3.59
C SER A 136 -25.06 -24.95 -2.31
N CYS A 137 -24.37 -23.84 -2.04
CA CYS A 137 -24.66 -22.97 -0.89
C CYS A 137 -26.00 -22.22 -1.04
N THR A 138 -26.51 -22.04 -2.26
CA THR A 138 -27.67 -21.17 -2.55
C THR A 138 -28.94 -21.49 -1.75
N PRO A 139 -29.33 -22.76 -1.47
CA PRO A 139 -30.52 -23.05 -0.68
C PRO A 139 -30.38 -22.63 0.79
N VAL A 140 -29.18 -22.78 1.36
CA VAL A 140 -28.88 -22.35 2.74
C VAL A 140 -28.88 -20.83 2.83
N LEU A 141 -28.19 -20.16 1.90
CA LEU A 141 -28.16 -18.69 1.84
C LEU A 141 -29.56 -18.10 1.67
N LYS A 142 -30.37 -18.67 0.76
CA LYS A 142 -31.76 -18.25 0.56
C LYS A 142 -32.60 -18.40 1.83
N ARG A 143 -32.47 -19.53 2.54
CA ARG A 143 -33.20 -19.77 3.79
C ARG A 143 -32.79 -18.75 4.88
N CYS A 144 -31.50 -18.43 4.99
CA CYS A 144 -31.03 -17.39 5.91
C CYS A 144 -31.66 -16.03 5.59
N LEU A 145 -31.63 -15.62 4.31
CA LEU A 145 -32.23 -14.37 3.84
C LEU A 145 -33.75 -14.32 4.08
N ASP A 146 -34.49 -15.36 3.70
CA ASP A 146 -35.94 -15.46 3.88
C ASP A 146 -36.35 -15.38 5.37
N ASN A 147 -35.49 -15.86 6.28
CA ASN A 147 -35.70 -15.80 7.72
C ASN A 147 -35.18 -14.50 8.37
N GLY A 148 -34.66 -13.55 7.59
CA GLY A 148 -34.07 -12.31 8.10
C GLY A 148 -32.73 -12.49 8.82
N ASN A 149 -32.08 -13.65 8.70
CA ASN A 149 -30.72 -13.84 9.20
C ASN A 149 -29.68 -13.39 8.17
N LEU A 150 -29.12 -12.22 8.38
CA LEU A 150 -28.19 -11.57 7.45
C LEU A 150 -26.70 -11.87 7.73
N ARG A 151 -26.38 -12.66 8.76
CA ARG A 151 -24.99 -12.94 9.17
C ARG A 151 -24.44 -14.14 8.41
N ILE A 152 -23.41 -13.93 7.58
CA ILE A 152 -22.78 -15.03 6.82
C ILE A 152 -22.21 -16.10 7.75
N MET A 153 -21.68 -15.72 8.91
CA MET A 153 -21.21 -16.67 9.93
C MET A 153 -22.30 -17.68 10.34
N ASP A 154 -23.56 -17.26 10.43
CA ASP A 154 -24.65 -18.16 10.81
C ASP A 154 -25.00 -19.12 9.66
N ALA A 155 -24.82 -18.69 8.41
CA ALA A 155 -24.97 -19.55 7.24
C ALA A 155 -23.87 -20.62 7.19
N LEU A 156 -22.63 -20.27 7.55
CA LEU A 156 -21.51 -21.22 7.61
C LEU A 156 -21.77 -22.40 8.56
N ASN A 157 -22.50 -22.19 9.67
CA ASN A 157 -22.89 -23.26 10.60
C ASN A 157 -23.79 -24.34 9.97
N ASN A 158 -24.40 -24.05 8.81
CA ASN A 158 -25.30 -24.93 8.09
C ASN A 158 -24.70 -25.44 6.77
N LEU A 159 -23.39 -25.23 6.56
CA LEU A 159 -22.63 -25.66 5.39
C LEU A 159 -21.52 -26.61 5.80
N LYS A 160 -21.08 -27.48 4.90
CA LYS A 160 -19.82 -28.20 5.07
C LYS A 160 -18.68 -27.24 4.72
N VAL A 161 -17.95 -26.76 5.72
CA VAL A 161 -16.91 -25.72 5.52
C VAL A 161 -15.52 -26.32 5.75
N HIS A 162 -14.59 -26.02 4.84
CA HIS A 162 -13.17 -26.19 5.06
C HIS A 162 -12.58 -24.83 5.46
N PHE A 163 -12.02 -24.75 6.66
CA PHE A 163 -11.28 -23.57 7.10
C PHE A 163 -9.82 -23.70 6.67
N TYR A 164 -9.38 -22.80 5.79
CA TYR A 164 -8.01 -22.76 5.29
C TYR A 164 -7.23 -21.70 6.06
N HIS A 165 -6.20 -22.12 6.80
CA HIS A 165 -5.35 -21.21 7.57
C HIS A 165 -4.31 -20.58 6.64
N VAL A 166 -4.38 -19.25 6.50
CA VAL A 166 -3.39 -18.44 5.81
C VAL A 166 -2.36 -18.02 6.84
N GLU A 167 -1.21 -18.68 6.88
CA GLU A 167 -0.18 -18.43 7.91
C GLU A 167 0.56 -17.10 7.67
N GLU A 168 1.75 -17.14 7.08
CA GLU A 168 2.63 -15.97 6.88
C GLU A 168 1.98 -14.85 6.04
N ASP A 169 0.99 -15.21 5.22
CA ASP A 169 0.29 -14.32 4.29
C ASP A 169 -1.02 -13.73 4.83
N SER A 170 -1.31 -13.85 6.14
CA SER A 170 -2.52 -13.32 6.77
C SER A 170 -2.79 -11.83 6.46
N TRP A 171 -1.73 -11.04 6.22
CA TRP A 171 -1.81 -9.62 5.85
C TRP A 171 -2.60 -9.38 4.54
N GLN A 172 -2.64 -10.36 3.63
CA GLN A 172 -3.41 -10.28 2.38
C GLN A 172 -4.94 -10.24 2.63
N LEU A 173 -5.41 -10.63 3.82
CA LEU A 173 -6.82 -10.65 4.20
C LEU A 173 -7.26 -9.39 4.97
N GLN A 174 -6.37 -8.42 5.15
CA GLN A 174 -6.64 -7.22 5.94
C GLN A 174 -7.70 -6.34 5.26
N ASN A 175 -8.80 -6.11 5.97
CA ASN A 175 -9.82 -5.17 5.53
C ASN A 175 -9.42 -3.72 5.89
N ILE A 176 -9.66 -2.79 4.97
CA ILE A 176 -9.41 -1.36 5.16
C ILE A 176 -10.74 -0.63 5.40
N ASN A 177 -11.06 -0.40 6.67
CA ASN A 177 -12.33 0.11 7.14
C ASN A 177 -12.26 1.49 7.80
N THR A 178 -11.08 1.94 8.22
CA THR A 178 -10.88 3.25 8.86
C THR A 178 -9.86 4.13 8.10
N PRO A 179 -9.95 5.47 8.24
CA PRO A 179 -8.96 6.38 7.67
C PRO A 179 -7.54 6.09 8.15
N GLU A 180 -7.36 5.67 9.41
CA GLU A 180 -6.06 5.32 9.97
C GLU A 180 -5.48 4.05 9.34
N GLU A 181 -6.31 3.02 9.09
CA GLU A 181 -5.90 1.81 8.37
C GLU A 181 -5.51 2.15 6.93
N TYR A 182 -6.28 3.00 6.27
CA TYR A 182 -5.96 3.49 4.92
C TYR A 182 -4.65 4.29 4.91
N GLN A 183 -4.47 5.20 5.87
CA GLN A 183 -3.24 5.98 6.00
C GLN A 183 -2.04 5.07 6.23
N LYS A 184 -2.15 4.04 7.09
CA LYS A 184 -1.08 3.04 7.28
C LYS A 184 -0.79 2.24 6.01
N LEU A 185 -1.81 1.93 5.22
CA LEU A 185 -1.65 1.20 3.96
C LEU A 185 -0.96 2.05 2.89
N THR A 186 -1.25 3.35 2.84
CA THR A 186 -0.67 4.28 1.87
C THR A 186 0.61 4.96 2.36
N ALA A 187 0.88 4.86 3.66
CA ALA A 187 1.99 5.47 4.35
C ALA A 187 3.32 5.03 3.76
N LYS A 188 4.14 6.01 3.40
CA LYS A 188 5.50 5.79 2.89
C LYS A 188 6.48 6.12 3.99
N SER A 189 7.19 5.12 4.50
CA SER A 189 8.21 5.33 5.53
C SER A 189 9.27 6.29 5.00
N CYS A 190 9.55 7.35 5.77
CA CYS A 190 10.49 8.39 5.38
C CYS A 190 11.66 8.46 6.34
N LEU A 191 12.84 8.60 5.77
CA LEU A 191 14.07 8.78 6.52
C LEU A 191 14.88 9.92 5.90
N ALA A 192 15.19 10.92 6.72
CA ALA A 192 16.02 12.03 6.28
C ALA A 192 17.52 11.72 6.42
N ILE A 193 18.29 12.06 5.39
CA ILE A 193 19.75 12.03 5.40
C ILE A 193 20.22 13.48 5.54
N SER A 194 20.57 13.85 6.78
CA SER A 194 20.83 15.22 7.21
C SER A 194 22.32 15.52 7.35
N GLY A 195 22.73 16.71 6.94
CA GLY A 195 24.13 17.16 7.03
C GLY A 195 24.36 18.46 6.26
N PHE A 196 25.45 19.17 6.57
CA PHE A 196 25.82 20.39 5.85
C PHE A 196 26.27 20.14 4.41
N LYS A 197 26.42 21.19 3.61
CA LYS A 197 26.91 21.06 2.24
C LYS A 197 28.31 20.42 2.28
N ASN A 198 28.59 19.54 1.33
CA ASN A 198 29.84 18.77 1.24
C ASN A 198 30.08 17.77 2.39
N SER A 199 29.04 17.43 3.18
CA SER A 199 29.18 16.43 4.26
C SER A 199 29.26 14.96 3.77
N GLY A 200 29.09 14.72 2.46
CA GLY A 200 29.09 13.37 1.89
C GLY A 200 27.73 12.64 1.91
N LYS A 201 26.61 13.36 2.05
CA LYS A 201 25.25 12.76 2.00
C LYS A 201 25.02 11.96 0.72
N THR A 202 25.27 12.59 -0.44
CA THR A 202 25.08 11.96 -1.74
C THR A 202 25.93 10.69 -1.85
N THR A 203 27.20 10.74 -1.43
CA THR A 203 28.10 9.58 -1.43
C THR A 203 27.62 8.45 -0.51
N LEU A 204 27.05 8.78 0.65
CA LEU A 204 26.44 7.77 1.53
C LEU A 204 25.21 7.15 0.86
N MET A 205 24.32 7.97 0.30
CA MET A 205 23.09 7.51 -0.35
C MET A 205 23.38 6.64 -1.58
N GLU A 206 24.37 7.00 -2.41
CA GLU A 206 24.80 6.22 -3.57
C GLU A 206 25.22 4.79 -3.21
N ARG A 207 25.78 4.59 -2.00
CA ARG A 207 26.17 3.27 -1.51
C ARG A 207 25.05 2.56 -0.76
N LEU A 208 24.21 3.31 -0.06
CA LEU A 208 23.13 2.78 0.77
C LEU A 208 21.91 2.32 -0.05
N ILE A 209 21.57 3.04 -1.12
CA ILE A 209 20.40 2.72 -1.96
C ILE A 209 20.51 1.31 -2.56
N PRO A 210 21.63 0.91 -3.21
CA PRO A 210 21.77 -0.45 -3.72
C PRO A 210 21.67 -1.52 -2.62
N GLU A 211 22.22 -1.26 -1.44
CA GLU A 211 22.15 -2.19 -0.30
C GLU A 211 20.71 -2.39 0.18
N LEU A 212 19.93 -1.30 0.33
CA LEU A 212 18.53 -1.38 0.73
C LEU A 212 17.66 -2.08 -0.32
N ILE A 213 17.93 -1.85 -1.61
CA ILE A 213 17.26 -2.55 -2.71
C ILE A 213 17.62 -4.04 -2.70
N HIS A 214 18.89 -4.39 -2.47
CA HIS A 214 19.32 -5.78 -2.34
C HIS A 214 18.59 -6.51 -1.21
N ARG A 215 18.24 -5.80 -0.14
CA ARG A 215 17.47 -6.29 1.01
C ARG A 215 15.96 -6.27 0.80
N GLY A 216 15.48 -5.99 -0.40
CA GLY A 216 14.08 -6.15 -0.80
C GLY A 216 13.20 -4.90 -0.71
N LEU A 217 13.76 -3.73 -0.41
CA LEU A 217 12.99 -2.48 -0.41
C LEU A 217 12.94 -1.81 -1.79
N LYS A 218 11.78 -1.28 -2.15
CA LYS A 218 11.65 -0.27 -3.22
C LYS A 218 11.98 1.10 -2.64
N VAL A 219 13.08 1.69 -3.09
CA VAL A 219 13.57 2.95 -2.54
C VAL A 219 13.29 4.12 -3.48
N ALA A 220 12.69 5.18 -2.96
CA ALA A 220 12.59 6.47 -3.63
C ALA A 220 13.50 7.51 -2.96
N THR A 221 13.85 8.56 -3.69
CA THR A 221 14.62 9.69 -3.14
C THR A 221 13.90 11.00 -3.38
N VAL A 222 13.98 11.90 -2.40
CA VAL A 222 13.45 13.27 -2.51
C VAL A 222 14.53 14.22 -2.05
N LYS A 223 14.89 15.16 -2.91
CA LYS A 223 15.90 16.17 -2.60
C LYS A 223 15.24 17.52 -2.40
N HIS A 224 15.41 18.11 -1.23
CA HIS A 224 15.00 19.49 -0.98
C HIS A 224 16.23 20.40 -1.04
N ASP A 225 16.44 21.03 -2.19
CA ASP A 225 17.48 22.06 -2.36
C ASP A 225 16.92 23.43 -1.94
N GLY A 226 17.63 24.16 -1.07
CA GLY A 226 17.22 25.49 -0.59
C GLY A 226 17.44 26.60 -1.61
N HIS A 227 17.77 26.24 -2.85
CA HIS A 227 18.09 27.14 -3.96
C HIS A 227 17.19 26.84 -5.17
N SER A 228 17.05 27.81 -6.07
CA SER A 228 16.41 27.60 -7.37
C SER A 228 17.18 26.53 -8.15
N PHE A 229 16.52 25.44 -8.52
CA PHE A 229 17.10 24.39 -9.36
C PHE A 229 16.84 24.69 -10.85
N GLU A 230 17.82 24.41 -11.71
CA GLU A 230 17.59 24.37 -13.15
C GLU A 230 17.20 22.94 -13.55
N PRO A 231 16.02 22.74 -14.15
CA PRO A 231 15.50 21.40 -14.45
C PRO A 231 16.17 20.71 -15.64
N ASP A 232 16.79 21.48 -16.52
CA ASP A 232 17.32 21.02 -17.80
C ASP A 232 18.58 21.80 -18.18
N SER A 233 19.35 21.26 -19.11
CA SER A 233 20.61 21.86 -19.55
C SER A 233 20.36 23.05 -20.51
N PRO A 234 21.09 24.16 -20.35
CA PRO A 234 21.03 25.27 -21.30
C PRO A 234 21.23 24.81 -22.75
N GLY A 235 20.29 25.18 -23.62
CA GLY A 235 20.35 24.89 -25.06
C GLY A 235 19.41 23.79 -25.56
N THR A 236 18.78 23.01 -24.67
CA THR A 236 17.74 22.04 -25.05
C THR A 236 16.40 22.73 -25.35
N ASP A 237 15.53 22.09 -26.12
CA ASP A 237 14.20 22.64 -26.44
C ASP A 237 13.34 22.79 -25.18
N SER A 238 13.37 21.80 -24.28
CA SER A 238 12.72 21.82 -22.96
C SER A 238 13.25 22.95 -22.08
N TYR A 239 14.56 23.23 -22.07
CA TYR A 239 15.11 24.40 -21.39
C TYR A 239 14.55 25.71 -21.97
N ARG A 240 14.51 25.83 -23.31
CA ARG A 240 13.99 27.03 -23.98
C ARG A 240 12.51 27.25 -23.72
N PHE A 241 11.70 26.18 -23.71
CA PHE A 241 10.28 26.26 -23.35
C PHE A 241 10.10 26.66 -21.88
N TRP A 242 10.92 26.11 -20.98
CA TRP A 242 10.92 26.50 -19.57
C TRP A 242 11.21 28.00 -19.40
N GLN A 243 12.24 28.52 -20.07
CA GLN A 243 12.58 29.94 -20.07
C GLN A 243 11.48 30.80 -20.71
N ALA A 244 10.77 30.28 -21.72
CA ALA A 244 9.62 30.96 -22.32
C ALA A 244 8.39 31.05 -21.40
N GLY A 245 8.38 30.34 -20.26
CA GLY A 245 7.37 30.50 -19.21
C GLY A 245 6.24 29.48 -19.23
N VAL A 246 6.45 28.28 -19.80
CA VAL A 246 5.47 27.20 -19.70
C VAL A 246 5.16 26.86 -18.23
N SER A 247 3.89 26.54 -17.93
CA SER A 247 3.45 26.13 -16.59
C SER A 247 3.97 24.74 -16.20
N ALA A 248 4.15 23.87 -17.21
CA ALA A 248 4.73 22.55 -17.06
C ALA A 248 5.57 22.17 -18.29
N SER A 249 6.63 21.40 -18.06
CA SER A 249 7.45 20.74 -19.10
C SER A 249 7.51 19.25 -18.79
N ILE A 250 7.19 18.41 -19.78
CA ILE A 250 7.14 16.95 -19.66
C ILE A 250 8.01 16.33 -20.76
N VAL A 251 8.95 15.48 -20.36
CA VAL A 251 9.80 14.68 -21.27
C VAL A 251 9.59 13.21 -20.91
N TYR A 252 9.34 12.33 -21.87
CA TYR A 252 9.09 10.91 -21.59
C TYR A 252 9.63 9.99 -22.70
N ASP A 253 9.94 8.75 -22.34
CA ASP A 253 10.19 7.63 -23.22
C ASP A 253 9.43 6.37 -22.73
N ASN A 254 9.81 5.17 -23.15
CA ASN A 254 9.15 3.92 -22.75
C ASN A 254 9.49 3.47 -21.32
N ASP A 255 10.58 3.98 -20.74
CA ASP A 255 11.09 3.52 -19.44
C ASP A 255 10.92 4.58 -18.34
N LYS A 256 10.93 5.86 -18.70
CA LYS A 256 10.97 6.97 -17.73
C LYS A 256 10.38 8.25 -18.27
N TYR A 257 10.08 9.15 -17.34
CA TYR A 257 9.64 10.49 -17.65
C TYR A 257 10.18 11.49 -16.63
N LEU A 258 10.22 12.76 -17.03
CA LEU A 258 10.56 13.92 -16.21
C LEU A 258 9.40 14.91 -16.29
N VAL A 259 8.92 15.36 -15.13
CA VAL A 259 7.93 16.43 -15.03
C VAL A 259 8.52 17.59 -14.25
N VAL A 260 8.38 18.79 -14.80
CA VAL A 260 8.76 20.04 -14.14
C VAL A 260 7.56 20.96 -14.16
N LYS A 261 7.16 21.49 -12.99
CA LYS A 261 6.01 22.40 -12.87
C LYS A 261 6.38 23.68 -12.13
N ARG A 262 5.75 24.80 -12.53
CA ARG A 262 5.87 26.11 -11.85
C ARG A 262 4.84 26.23 -10.72
N GLU A 263 4.87 25.31 -9.77
CA GLU A 263 4.02 25.33 -8.58
C GLU A 263 4.76 24.77 -7.36
N PRO A 264 4.46 25.21 -6.13
CA PRO A 264 5.03 24.62 -4.93
C PRO A 264 4.51 23.19 -4.73
N LEU A 265 5.42 22.26 -4.44
CA LEU A 265 5.06 20.88 -4.12
C LEU A 265 4.70 20.76 -2.63
N GLN A 266 3.49 20.26 -2.34
CA GLN A 266 3.07 19.92 -0.97
C GLN A 266 3.60 18.52 -0.59
N GLU A 267 3.89 18.29 0.69
CA GLU A 267 4.38 16.98 1.17
C GLU A 267 3.42 15.83 0.80
N SER A 268 2.11 16.05 0.90
CA SER A 268 1.11 15.04 0.54
C SER A 268 1.19 14.60 -0.93
N ALA A 269 1.63 15.48 -1.83
CA ALA A 269 1.80 15.14 -3.24
C ALA A 269 3.08 14.33 -3.50
N ILE A 270 4.06 14.40 -2.60
CA ILE A 270 5.29 13.60 -2.70
C ILE A 270 4.93 12.11 -2.59
N ALA A 271 4.02 11.73 -1.67
CA ALA A 271 3.56 10.35 -1.50
C ALA A 271 3.01 9.74 -2.80
N GLU A 272 2.25 10.52 -3.57
CA GLU A 272 1.71 10.09 -4.85
C GLU A 272 2.80 9.92 -5.92
N LEU A 273 3.78 10.83 -5.95
CA LEU A 273 4.87 10.82 -6.92
C LEU A 273 5.88 9.69 -6.71
N VAL A 274 6.13 9.29 -5.47
CA VAL A 274 7.06 8.18 -5.14
C VAL A 274 6.45 6.80 -5.37
N GLY A 275 5.15 6.72 -5.71
CA GLY A 275 4.50 5.50 -6.18
C GLY A 275 4.51 4.37 -5.15
N ASP A 276 5.00 3.20 -5.56
CA ASP A 276 5.01 1.97 -4.76
C ASP A 276 6.28 1.79 -3.93
N ALA A 277 7.08 2.85 -3.73
CA ALA A 277 8.22 2.82 -2.82
C ALA A 277 7.81 2.35 -1.41
N ASP A 278 8.68 1.58 -0.78
CA ASP A 278 8.58 1.14 0.62
C ASP A 278 9.23 2.17 1.55
N LEU A 279 10.37 2.72 1.11
CA LEU A 279 11.18 3.69 1.86
C LEU A 279 11.52 4.89 0.98
N VAL A 280 11.28 6.09 1.50
CA VAL A 280 11.64 7.36 0.88
C VAL A 280 12.81 7.98 1.63
N LEU A 281 13.95 8.11 0.95
CA LEU A 281 15.12 8.80 1.49
C LEU A 281 15.06 10.29 1.17
N LEU A 282 14.97 11.11 2.20
CA LEU A 282 14.89 12.56 2.08
C LEU A 282 16.30 13.15 2.18
N GLU A 283 16.90 13.58 1.06
CA GLU A 283 18.18 14.28 1.09
C GLU A 283 17.97 15.72 1.61
N GLY A 284 18.54 16.02 2.77
CA GLY A 284 18.38 17.31 3.44
C GLY A 284 17.44 17.22 4.64
N PHE A 285 16.41 18.08 4.67
CA PHE A 285 15.37 18.06 5.72
C PHE A 285 15.88 18.18 7.17
N LYS A 286 17.01 18.88 7.35
CA LYS A 286 17.75 19.00 8.62
C LYS A 286 16.88 19.51 9.78
N TRP A 287 15.97 20.44 9.47
CA TRP A 287 15.10 21.11 10.43
C TRP A 287 13.69 20.51 10.49
N SER A 288 13.44 19.42 9.75
CA SER A 288 12.17 18.70 9.82
C SER A 288 12.10 17.83 11.07
N ASP A 289 10.91 17.31 11.36
CA ASP A 289 10.67 16.32 12.41
C ASP A 289 10.76 14.87 11.89
N TYR A 290 11.16 14.64 10.63
CA TYR A 290 11.39 13.27 10.13
C TYR A 290 12.51 12.58 10.90
N PRO A 291 12.39 11.26 11.17
CA PRO A 291 13.51 10.45 11.64
C PRO A 291 14.71 10.61 10.70
N LYS A 292 15.91 10.75 11.27
CA LYS A 292 17.07 11.19 10.47
C LYS A 292 18.40 10.55 10.85
N LEU A 293 19.20 10.27 9.84
CA LEU A 293 20.64 10.03 9.95
C LEU A 293 21.38 11.36 9.88
N ILE A 294 22.24 11.65 10.85
CA ILE A 294 22.97 12.92 10.92
C ILE A 294 24.44 12.69 10.59
N LEU A 295 24.91 13.31 9.50
CA LEU A 295 26.30 13.27 9.07
C LEU A 295 27.08 14.42 9.74
N LEU A 296 28.04 14.06 10.60
CA LEU A 296 28.91 14.96 11.35
C LEU A 296 30.31 14.96 10.75
N THR A 297 30.45 15.61 9.60
CA THR A 297 31.71 15.73 8.84
C THR A 297 32.06 17.19 8.51
N GLY A 298 31.32 18.15 9.08
CA GLY A 298 31.58 19.58 8.97
C GLY A 298 32.52 20.10 10.07
N SER A 299 32.75 21.41 10.10
CA SER A 299 33.45 22.07 11.22
C SER A 299 32.69 21.88 12.54
N ASP A 300 33.36 21.97 13.68
CA ASP A 300 32.73 21.84 15.01
C ASP A 300 31.51 22.75 15.19
N GLU A 301 31.56 23.99 14.70
CA GLU A 301 30.41 24.92 14.75
C GLU A 301 29.18 24.39 13.99
N GLN A 302 29.40 23.84 12.79
CA GLN A 302 28.36 23.20 11.98
C GLN A 302 27.82 21.95 12.67
N ASN A 303 28.68 21.07 13.16
CA ASN A 303 28.26 19.85 13.83
C ASN A 303 27.47 20.16 15.10
N ASN A 304 27.92 21.12 15.91
CA ASN A 304 27.22 21.58 17.10
C ASN A 304 25.84 22.16 16.78
N SER A 305 25.71 22.91 15.69
CA SER A 305 24.41 23.40 15.24
C SER A 305 23.45 22.28 14.83
N LEU A 306 23.94 21.21 14.17
CA LEU A 306 23.12 20.04 13.84
C LEU A 306 22.68 19.31 15.11
N LEU A 307 23.61 19.06 16.04
CA LEU A 307 23.36 18.39 17.30
C LEU A 307 22.34 19.14 18.16
N ALA A 308 22.44 20.48 18.25
CA ALA A 308 21.46 21.31 18.97
C ALA A 308 20.03 21.23 18.39
N SER A 309 19.91 20.83 17.11
CA SER A 309 18.64 20.72 16.40
C SER A 309 18.20 19.28 16.12
N ALA A 310 18.96 18.31 16.61
CA ALA A 310 18.79 16.89 16.34
C ALA A 310 17.56 16.34 17.09
N SER A 311 16.36 16.71 16.65
CA SER A 311 15.14 15.97 16.97
C SER A 311 15.08 14.70 16.13
N ASN A 312 14.60 13.60 16.72
CA ASN A 312 14.35 12.33 16.02
C ASN A 312 15.57 11.77 15.27
N CYS A 313 16.77 11.97 15.84
CA CYS A 313 18.00 11.36 15.33
C CYS A 313 17.98 9.86 15.60
N ILE A 314 18.08 9.04 14.55
CA ILE A 314 18.16 7.57 14.70
C ILE A 314 19.62 7.11 14.78
N SER A 315 20.56 7.83 14.16
CA SER A 315 21.99 7.53 14.22
C SER A 315 22.86 8.68 13.73
N TYR A 316 24.07 8.75 14.27
CA TYR A 316 25.15 9.63 13.80
C TYR A 316 26.11 8.90 12.86
N ILE A 317 26.47 9.55 11.76
CA ILE A 317 27.45 9.07 10.78
C ILE A 317 28.69 9.97 10.83
N THR A 318 29.83 9.40 11.25
CA THR A 318 31.09 10.15 11.36
C THR A 318 32.31 9.21 11.29
N ALA A 319 33.47 9.75 10.91
CA ALA A 319 34.75 9.05 10.97
C ALA A 319 35.62 9.52 12.16
N ASP A 320 35.49 10.79 12.58
CA ASP A 320 36.50 11.48 13.40
C ASP A 320 35.91 12.35 14.54
N PHE A 321 34.59 12.27 14.81
CA PHE A 321 33.96 13.14 15.80
C PHE A 321 33.97 12.53 17.21
N SER A 322 34.35 13.32 18.22
CA SER A 322 34.31 12.90 19.62
C SER A 322 32.88 12.57 20.05
N THR A 323 32.67 11.37 20.56
CA THR A 323 31.35 10.87 20.98
C THR A 323 30.83 11.52 22.26
N GLU A 324 31.68 12.28 22.98
CA GLU A 324 31.35 12.93 24.25
C GLU A 324 30.27 14.03 24.12
N GLN A 325 30.02 14.54 22.91
CA GLN A 325 29.03 15.59 22.63
C GLN A 325 27.74 15.04 22.01
N LEU A 326 27.64 13.73 21.80
CA LEU A 326 26.47 13.10 21.18
C LEU A 326 25.38 12.84 22.22
N ILE A 327 24.13 12.78 21.75
CA ILE A 327 23.00 12.38 22.59
C ILE A 327 23.24 10.95 23.09
N GLN A 328 23.16 10.77 24.40
CA GLN A 328 23.36 9.49 25.08
C GLN A 328 22.41 8.42 24.48
N ASP A 329 22.93 7.23 24.21
CA ASP A 329 22.22 6.06 23.65
C ASP A 329 21.86 6.09 22.14
N THR A 330 22.28 7.11 21.37
CA THR A 330 22.12 7.09 19.91
C THR A 330 23.29 6.36 19.23
N PRO A 331 23.05 5.37 18.35
CA PRO A 331 24.12 4.62 17.70
C PRO A 331 24.95 5.50 16.75
N VAL A 332 26.24 5.19 16.67
CA VAL A 332 27.21 5.90 15.82
C VAL A 332 27.85 4.91 14.86
N TYR A 333 27.80 5.22 13.56
CA TYR A 333 28.41 4.38 12.52
C TYR A 333 29.47 5.14 11.74
N CYS A 334 30.53 4.40 11.36
CA CYS A 334 31.45 4.86 10.34
C CYS A 334 30.72 4.90 8.99
N ARG A 335 30.94 5.96 8.21
CA ARG A 335 30.33 6.14 6.87
C ARG A 335 30.59 4.97 5.93
N ASP A 336 31.70 4.26 6.12
CA ASP A 336 32.06 3.14 5.25
C ASP A 336 31.41 1.82 5.63
N ASN A 337 30.79 1.72 6.81
CA ASN A 337 30.05 0.54 7.26
C ASN A 337 28.59 0.60 6.82
N ILE A 338 28.38 0.45 5.50
CA ILE A 338 27.05 0.55 4.87
C ILE A 338 26.09 -0.53 5.38
N GLU A 339 26.59 -1.74 5.63
CA GLU A 339 25.78 -2.87 6.12
C GLU A 339 25.16 -2.54 7.49
N ALA A 340 25.96 -2.03 8.44
CA ALA A 340 25.46 -1.67 9.77
C ALA A 340 24.49 -0.48 9.73
N ILE A 341 24.73 0.48 8.82
CA ILE A 341 23.80 1.60 8.61
C ILE A 341 22.47 1.08 8.04
N ALA A 342 22.52 0.15 7.08
CA ALA A 342 21.34 -0.47 6.51
C ALA A 342 20.57 -1.32 7.54
N ASP A 343 21.27 -2.07 8.41
CA ASP A 343 20.66 -2.81 9.53
C ASP A 343 19.86 -1.88 10.46
N CYS A 344 20.45 -0.75 10.85
CA CYS A 344 19.80 0.25 11.69
C CYS A 344 18.53 0.81 11.03
N ILE A 345 18.60 1.13 9.74
CA ILE A 345 17.44 1.63 8.98
C ILE A 345 16.34 0.58 8.93
N LEU A 346 16.68 -0.67 8.62
CA LEU A 346 15.71 -1.76 8.51
C LEU A 346 15.07 -2.08 9.86
N GLN A 347 15.83 -2.02 10.95
CA GLN A 347 15.29 -2.19 12.29
C GLN A 347 14.19 -1.15 12.57
N HIS A 348 14.45 0.13 12.33
CA HIS A 348 13.44 1.18 12.51
C HIS A 348 12.27 1.08 11.52
N TYR A 349 12.55 0.68 10.29
CA TYR A 349 11.53 0.43 9.27
C TYR A 349 10.58 -0.69 9.70
N HIS A 350 11.10 -1.82 10.16
CA HIS A 350 10.29 -2.97 10.60
C HIS A 350 9.55 -2.72 11.91
N ASN A 351 10.13 -1.92 12.81
CA ASN A 351 9.48 -1.51 14.05
C ASN A 351 8.35 -0.50 13.83
N GLY A 352 8.27 0.13 12.65
CA GLY A 352 7.31 1.20 12.36
C GLY A 352 7.66 2.53 13.04
N ASP A 353 8.94 2.75 13.36
CA ASP A 353 9.43 3.97 14.04
C ASP A 353 9.59 5.15 13.06
N LEU A 354 9.52 4.88 11.75
CA LEU A 354 9.68 5.90 10.72
C LEU A 354 8.39 6.71 10.52
N LYS A 355 8.53 8.03 10.34
CA LYS A 355 7.41 8.90 10.02
C LYS A 355 6.95 8.63 8.59
N HIS A 356 5.64 8.66 8.36
CA HIS A 356 5.05 8.43 7.04
C HIS A 356 4.67 9.73 6.35
N LEU A 357 4.81 9.78 5.01
CA LEU A 357 4.22 10.83 4.16
C LEU A 357 2.70 10.70 4.03
#